data_AF-A0A7C1YCR9-F1
#
_entry.id   AF-A0A7C1YCR9-F1
#
_cell.length_a   1.000
_cell.length_b   1.000
_cell.length_c   1.000
_cell.angle_alpha   90.00
_cell.angle_beta   90.00
_cell.angle_gamma   90.00
#
_symmetry.space_group_name_H-M   'P 1'
#
loop_
_entity.id
_entity.type
_entity.pdbx_description
1 polymer ?
#
loop_
_entity_poly.entity_id
_entity_poly.type
_entity_poly.pdbx_seq_one_letter_code
_entity_poly.pdbx_strand_id
1 'polypeptide(L)'
;MNNAAVDAALRFIPADDRETWVKVGMAIHAELGDDGYSLWDYWSQTGQSYNECDARQVWRSFKSGPVQIASLFHIAREHGYRPDRQAPVRQSIPQKAAPSPQNNNTKRYALEIWLRADCSDDAVSGHEYAISKGISHAGGAGRAVVSGRIVGQNADCLVIPIRNIETDKLVGLQCVNERGVKQTFGQVSGHGLLLGNTLDKNLHWFVAEGWASSYSMVFHHYGGNACCAASFGKGNLDTVAHKLAEAYAPREIVILRERDA
;
A
#
# COMPACT_ATOMS: atom_id res chain seq x y z
N MET A 1 26.08 -10.35 -28.83
CA MET A 1 26.21 -11.66 -28.14
C MET A 1 24.82 -12.30 -28.01
N ASN A 2 24.65 -13.63 -27.91
CA ASN A 2 23.29 -14.23 -27.89
C ASN A 2 22.67 -14.10 -26.48
N ASN A 3 21.41 -13.64 -26.34
CA ASN A 3 20.72 -13.46 -25.05
C ASN A 3 20.78 -14.70 -24.14
N ALA A 4 20.87 -15.89 -24.73
CA ALA A 4 21.03 -17.16 -24.03
C ALA A 4 22.32 -17.27 -23.19
N ALA A 5 23.43 -16.67 -23.65
CA ALA A 5 24.70 -16.71 -22.91
C ALA A 5 24.68 -15.76 -21.70
N VAL A 6 24.03 -14.60 -21.84
CA VAL A 6 23.82 -13.63 -20.76
C VAL A 6 22.90 -14.22 -19.71
N ASP A 7 21.79 -14.84 -20.12
CA ASP A 7 20.87 -15.57 -19.23
C ASP A 7 21.59 -16.71 -18.47
N ALA A 8 22.42 -17.50 -19.16
CA ALA A 8 23.18 -18.58 -18.54
C ALA A 8 24.17 -18.08 -17.48
N ALA A 9 24.85 -16.96 -17.73
CA ALA A 9 25.78 -16.35 -16.79
C ALA A 9 25.07 -15.79 -15.55
N LEU A 10 23.92 -15.12 -15.73
CA LEU A 10 23.14 -14.54 -14.63
C LEU A 10 22.70 -15.58 -13.60
N ARG A 11 22.44 -16.82 -14.01
CA ARG A 11 22.02 -17.91 -13.11
C ARG A 11 23.06 -18.31 -12.06
N PHE A 12 24.32 -17.88 -12.20
CA PHE A 12 25.36 -18.13 -11.21
C PHE A 12 25.51 -16.99 -10.20
N ILE A 13 24.99 -15.80 -10.51
CA ILE A 13 25.24 -14.59 -9.71
C ILE A 13 24.06 -14.34 -8.75
N PRO A 14 24.29 -14.21 -7.44
CA PRO A 14 23.24 -13.78 -6.50
C PRO A 14 22.90 -12.29 -6.69
N ALA A 15 21.61 -11.94 -6.63
CA ALA A 15 21.13 -10.57 -6.84
C ALA A 15 21.02 -9.73 -5.55
N ASP A 16 21.45 -10.26 -4.40
CA ASP A 16 21.29 -9.60 -3.09
C ASP A 16 22.30 -8.47 -2.82
N ASP A 17 23.46 -8.52 -3.46
CA ASP A 17 24.51 -7.51 -3.28
C ASP A 17 24.27 -6.29 -4.18
N ARG A 18 24.12 -5.11 -3.58
CA ARG A 18 23.73 -3.86 -4.26
C ARG A 18 24.76 -3.41 -5.29
N GLU A 19 26.05 -3.62 -5.03
CA GLU A 19 27.13 -3.20 -5.92
C GLU A 19 27.19 -4.11 -7.15
N THR A 20 27.14 -5.42 -6.93
CA THR A 20 27.03 -6.44 -7.97
C THR A 20 25.79 -6.23 -8.83
N TRP A 21 24.65 -5.94 -8.19
CA TRP A 21 23.37 -5.65 -8.85
C TRP A 21 23.44 -4.49 -9.85
N VAL A 22 24.12 -3.40 -9.49
CA VAL A 22 24.38 -2.26 -10.40
C VAL A 22 25.32 -2.64 -11.51
N LYS A 23 26.46 -3.27 -11.19
CA LYS A 23 27.49 -3.62 -12.17
C LYS A 23 26.94 -4.56 -13.24
N VAL A 24 26.13 -5.54 -12.84
CA VAL A 24 25.42 -6.45 -13.75
C VAL A 24 24.42 -5.68 -14.61
N GLY A 25 23.65 -4.76 -14.04
CA GLY A 25 22.71 -3.91 -14.78
C GLY A 25 23.39 -3.03 -15.83
N MET A 26 24.48 -2.36 -15.45
CA MET A 26 25.28 -1.56 -16.37
C MET A 26 25.89 -2.40 -17.51
N ALA A 27 26.38 -3.60 -17.20
CA ALA A 27 26.97 -4.50 -18.19
C ALA A 27 25.95 -4.98 -19.23
N ILE A 28 24.72 -5.29 -18.80
CA ILE A 28 23.62 -5.68 -19.69
C ILE A 28 23.13 -4.50 -20.51
N HIS A 29 22.92 -3.34 -19.87
CA HIS A 29 22.50 -2.11 -20.55
C HIS A 29 23.51 -1.68 -21.62
N ALA A 30 24.81 -1.89 -21.40
CA ALA A 30 25.85 -1.55 -22.38
C ALA A 30 25.82 -2.44 -23.64
N GLU A 31 25.44 -3.71 -23.53
CA GLU A 31 25.40 -4.66 -24.65
C GLU A 31 24.05 -4.71 -25.35
N LEU A 32 22.95 -4.66 -24.58
CA LEU A 32 21.60 -4.92 -25.08
C LEU A 32 20.71 -3.66 -25.08
N GLY A 33 21.17 -2.54 -24.54
CA GLY A 33 20.35 -1.33 -24.41
C GLY A 33 19.04 -1.63 -23.66
N ASP A 34 17.95 -0.99 -24.08
CA ASP A 34 16.63 -1.12 -23.45
C ASP A 34 16.07 -2.56 -23.50
N ASP A 35 16.42 -3.34 -24.53
CA ASP A 35 15.99 -4.74 -24.66
C ASP A 35 16.55 -5.64 -23.54
N GLY A 36 17.63 -5.19 -22.90
CA GLY A 36 18.26 -5.86 -21.76
C GLY A 36 17.50 -5.73 -20.44
N TYR A 37 16.54 -4.81 -20.33
CA TYR A 37 15.84 -4.55 -19.07
C TYR A 37 15.11 -5.78 -18.56
N SER A 38 14.37 -6.46 -19.45
CA SER A 38 13.58 -7.65 -19.08
C SER A 38 14.43 -8.77 -18.48
N LEU A 39 15.66 -8.94 -18.98
CA LEU A 39 16.60 -9.95 -18.52
C LEU A 39 17.20 -9.59 -17.15
N TRP A 40 17.62 -8.33 -17.01
CA TRP A 40 18.15 -7.83 -15.75
C TRP A 40 17.09 -7.78 -14.66
N ASP A 41 15.87 -7.35 -14.98
CA ASP A 41 14.75 -7.25 -14.04
C ASP A 41 14.35 -8.63 -13.51
N TYR A 42 14.21 -9.62 -14.39
CA TYR A 42 13.93 -11.00 -13.98
C TYR A 42 14.99 -11.53 -13.00
N TRP A 43 16.27 -11.31 -13.32
CA TRP A 43 17.36 -11.72 -12.43
C TRP A 43 17.32 -10.96 -11.11
N SER A 44 17.06 -9.65 -11.16
CA SER A 44 16.94 -8.77 -9.99
C SER A 44 15.83 -9.21 -9.03
N GLN A 45 14.72 -9.73 -9.54
CA GLN A 45 13.62 -10.26 -8.73
C GLN A 45 14.01 -11.45 -7.83
N THR A 46 15.15 -12.11 -8.10
CA THR A 46 15.68 -13.17 -7.22
C THR A 46 16.28 -12.63 -5.91
N GLY A 47 16.60 -11.33 -5.85
CA GLY A 47 17.16 -10.68 -4.66
C GLY A 47 16.11 -10.36 -3.60
N GLN A 48 16.45 -10.58 -2.33
CA GLN A 48 15.54 -10.38 -1.19
C GLN A 48 15.04 -8.94 -1.07
N SER A 49 15.89 -7.96 -1.39
CA SER A 49 15.63 -6.52 -1.27
C SER A 49 15.03 -5.86 -2.52
N TYR A 50 14.75 -6.62 -3.60
CA TYR A 50 14.21 -6.07 -4.85
C TYR A 50 12.92 -5.24 -4.68
N ASN A 51 12.89 -4.08 -5.33
CA ASN A 51 11.73 -3.20 -5.48
C ASN A 51 11.63 -2.79 -6.95
N GLU A 52 10.44 -3.00 -7.56
CA GLU A 52 10.21 -2.76 -8.98
C GLU A 52 10.32 -1.27 -9.36
N CYS A 53 9.89 -0.35 -8.49
CA CYS A 53 10.01 1.09 -8.71
C CYS A 53 11.49 1.52 -8.73
N ASP A 54 12.24 1.05 -7.73
CA ASP A 54 13.68 1.33 -7.61
C ASP A 54 14.46 0.73 -8.78
N ALA A 55 14.13 -0.49 -9.19
CA ALA A 55 14.75 -1.15 -10.34
C ALA A 55 14.55 -0.35 -11.63
N ARG A 56 13.32 0.10 -11.91
CA ARG A 56 13.03 0.97 -13.06
C ARG A 56 13.80 2.30 -13.01
N GLN A 57 13.85 2.93 -11.85
CA GLN A 57 14.55 4.20 -11.67
C GLN A 57 16.06 4.03 -11.89
N VAL A 58 16.65 2.98 -11.32
CA VAL A 58 18.08 2.69 -11.47
C VAL A 58 18.42 2.31 -12.90
N TRP A 59 17.59 1.51 -13.59
CA TRP A 59 17.81 1.17 -14.99
C TRP A 59 17.93 2.42 -15.87
N ARG A 60 16.99 3.36 -15.72
CA ARG A 60 17.01 4.65 -16.45
C ARG A 60 18.21 5.54 -16.10
N SER A 61 18.86 5.30 -14.98
CA SER A 61 20.06 6.04 -14.57
C SER A 61 21.34 5.51 -15.21
N PHE A 62 21.31 4.31 -15.80
CA PHE A 62 22.47 3.73 -16.45
C PHE A 62 22.82 4.52 -17.72
N LYS A 63 24.12 4.74 -17.87
CA LYS A 63 24.73 5.43 -19.01
C LYS A 63 25.87 4.58 -19.52
N SER A 64 26.22 4.76 -20.79
CA SER A 64 27.43 4.17 -21.35
C SER A 64 28.65 4.57 -20.51
N GLY A 65 29.43 3.58 -20.10
CA GLY A 65 30.55 3.76 -19.17
C GLY A 65 31.59 2.65 -19.35
N PRO A 66 32.58 2.54 -18.44
CA PRO A 66 33.67 1.56 -18.56
C PRO A 66 33.22 0.12 -18.28
N VAL A 67 32.05 -0.08 -17.68
CA VAL A 67 31.48 -1.40 -17.42
C VAL A 67 30.89 -1.97 -18.70
N GLN A 68 31.43 -3.10 -19.16
CA GLN A 68 31.01 -3.78 -20.38
C GLN A 68 30.50 -5.19 -20.05
N ILE A 69 29.95 -5.89 -21.04
CA ILE A 69 29.47 -7.27 -20.86
C ILE A 69 30.54 -8.22 -20.31
N ALA A 70 31.82 -7.95 -20.57
CA ALA A 70 32.94 -8.70 -19.99
C ALA A 70 32.92 -8.70 -18.45
N SER A 71 32.47 -7.62 -17.81
CA SER A 71 32.33 -7.52 -16.35
C SER A 71 31.29 -8.50 -15.81
N LEU A 72 30.17 -8.70 -16.52
CA LEU A 72 29.16 -9.70 -16.16
C LEU A 72 29.77 -11.11 -16.16
N PHE A 73 30.49 -11.48 -17.23
CA PHE A 73 31.11 -12.80 -17.33
C PHE A 73 32.26 -13.00 -16.34
N HIS A 74 32.96 -11.94 -15.96
CA HIS A 74 33.96 -11.99 -14.90
C HIS A 74 33.30 -12.35 -13.55
N ILE A 75 32.27 -11.61 -13.15
CA ILE A 75 31.50 -11.88 -11.92
C ILE A 75 30.91 -13.29 -11.96
N ALA A 76 30.31 -13.70 -13.08
CA ALA A 76 29.77 -15.05 -13.24
C ALA A 76 30.84 -16.13 -13.00
N ARG A 77 32.07 -15.93 -13.48
CA ARG A 77 33.19 -16.88 -13.29
C ARG A 77 33.64 -16.95 -11.83
N GLU A 78 33.63 -15.83 -11.10
CA GLU A 78 33.88 -15.83 -9.65
C GLU A 78 32.84 -16.68 -8.90
N HIS A 79 31.60 -16.69 -9.40
CA HIS A 79 30.52 -17.56 -8.92
C HIS A 79 30.49 -18.95 -9.58
N GLY A 80 31.53 -19.36 -10.31
CA GLY A 80 31.70 -20.73 -10.81
C GLY A 80 31.09 -21.02 -12.18
N TYR A 81 30.72 -19.99 -12.96
CA TYR A 81 30.35 -20.14 -14.37
C TYR A 81 31.54 -20.64 -15.21
N ARG A 82 31.28 -21.62 -16.07
CA ARG A 82 32.20 -22.03 -17.15
C ARG A 82 31.41 -22.23 -18.45
N PRO A 83 31.94 -21.86 -19.63
CA PRO A 83 31.21 -21.94 -20.90
C PRO A 83 30.77 -23.36 -21.31
N ASP A 84 31.47 -24.37 -20.81
CA ASP A 84 31.25 -25.80 -21.05
C ASP A 84 30.31 -26.45 -20.01
N ARG A 85 30.02 -25.75 -18.91
CA ARG A 85 29.18 -26.25 -17.84
C ARG A 85 27.73 -25.93 -18.13
N GLN A 86 26.86 -26.95 -18.03
CA GLN A 86 25.42 -26.72 -18.06
C GLN A 86 25.04 -25.73 -16.96
N ALA A 87 24.39 -24.64 -17.33
CA ALA A 87 23.88 -23.68 -16.38
C ALA A 87 22.90 -24.38 -15.43
N PRO A 88 22.88 -24.03 -14.14
CA PRO A 88 21.91 -24.57 -13.22
C PRO A 88 20.49 -24.32 -13.76
N VAL A 89 19.58 -25.24 -13.43
CA VAL A 89 18.15 -25.07 -13.74
C VAL A 89 17.74 -23.71 -13.21
N ARG A 90 17.10 -22.92 -14.07
CA ARG A 90 16.61 -21.59 -13.71
C ARG A 90 15.69 -21.78 -12.51
N GLN A 91 16.13 -21.34 -11.33
CA GLN A 91 15.27 -21.36 -10.17
C GLN A 91 14.05 -20.52 -10.55
N SER A 92 12.85 -21.06 -10.32
CA SER A 92 11.65 -20.24 -10.34
C SER A 92 11.97 -19.01 -9.49
N ILE A 93 11.72 -17.80 -10.01
CA ILE A 93 11.74 -16.59 -9.18
C ILE A 93 11.04 -17.03 -7.89
N PRO A 94 11.70 -16.95 -6.71
CA PRO A 94 10.97 -17.14 -5.48
C PRO A 94 9.77 -16.24 -5.67
N GLN A 95 8.54 -16.80 -5.70
CA GLN A 95 7.38 -15.92 -5.70
C GLN A 95 7.65 -15.08 -4.49
N LYS A 96 8.07 -13.83 -4.71
CA LYS A 96 8.10 -12.83 -3.70
C LYS A 96 6.63 -12.80 -3.39
N ALA A 97 6.24 -13.51 -2.32
CA ALA A 97 4.89 -13.45 -1.82
C ALA A 97 4.65 -11.94 -1.83
N ALA A 98 3.75 -11.47 -2.70
CA ALA A 98 3.36 -10.07 -2.74
C ALA A 98 3.24 -9.70 -1.27
N PRO A 99 4.10 -8.79 -0.75
CA PRO A 99 4.56 -8.80 0.64
C PRO A 99 3.41 -9.27 1.47
N SER A 100 3.46 -10.52 1.93
CA SER A 100 2.26 -11.28 2.34
C SER A 100 1.43 -10.30 3.14
N PRO A 101 0.21 -9.90 2.70
CA PRO A 101 -0.49 -8.76 3.29
C PRO A 101 -0.47 -9.00 4.78
N GLN A 102 0.35 -8.23 5.53
CA GLN A 102 0.97 -8.70 6.77
C GLN A 102 -0.05 -9.47 7.59
N ASN A 103 -0.02 -10.80 7.48
CA ASN A 103 -1.11 -11.63 7.95
C ASN A 103 -0.83 -11.94 9.43
N ASN A 104 -0.53 -10.90 10.20
CA ASN A 104 -0.89 -10.90 11.59
C ASN A 104 -2.36 -10.56 11.55
N ASN A 105 -3.23 -11.49 11.91
CA ASN A 105 -4.67 -11.26 12.04
C ASN A 105 -4.93 -10.25 13.18
N THR A 106 -4.48 -9.00 13.04
CA THR A 106 -4.73 -7.88 13.96
C THR A 106 -6.20 -7.51 13.95
N LYS A 107 -7.05 -8.21 13.18
CA LYS A 107 -8.50 -8.17 13.30
C LYS A 107 -8.91 -8.43 14.74
N ARG A 108 -8.33 -9.44 15.42
CA ARG A 108 -8.66 -9.71 16.82
C ARG A 108 -8.34 -8.50 17.71
N TYR A 109 -7.15 -7.92 17.52
CA TYR A 109 -6.74 -6.73 18.25
C TYR A 109 -7.62 -5.51 17.94
N ALA A 110 -8.00 -5.31 16.67
CA ALA A 110 -8.92 -4.28 16.24
C ALA A 110 -10.31 -4.44 16.87
N LEU A 111 -10.84 -5.67 16.93
CA LEU A 111 -12.10 -5.99 17.61
C LEU A 111 -11.99 -5.69 19.11
N GLU A 112 -10.91 -6.12 19.77
CA GLU A 112 -10.67 -5.87 21.20
C GLU A 112 -10.59 -4.38 21.53
N ILE A 113 -9.91 -3.58 20.69
CA ILE A 113 -9.88 -2.12 20.82
C ILE A 113 -11.29 -1.53 20.65
N TRP A 114 -12.01 -1.94 19.61
CA TRP A 114 -13.33 -1.38 19.31
C TRP A 114 -14.34 -1.67 20.42
N LEU A 115 -14.32 -2.89 20.99
CA LEU A 115 -15.22 -3.27 22.09
C LEU A 115 -15.08 -2.41 23.35
N ARG A 116 -13.91 -1.80 23.56
CA ARG A 116 -13.63 -0.92 24.71
C ARG A 116 -13.55 0.56 24.33
N ALA A 117 -13.80 0.92 23.07
CA ALA A 117 -13.71 2.29 22.61
C ALA A 117 -14.90 3.11 23.13
N ASP A 118 -14.61 4.31 23.62
CA ASP A 118 -15.65 5.29 23.94
C ASP A 118 -16.11 5.95 22.65
N CYS A 119 -17.34 5.67 22.24
CA CYS A 119 -17.93 6.17 21.00
C CYS A 119 -18.83 7.39 21.22
N SER A 120 -18.79 8.02 22.40
CA SER A 120 -19.52 9.26 22.68
C SER A 120 -18.95 10.44 21.89
N ASP A 121 -19.82 11.39 21.56
CA ASP A 121 -19.42 12.62 20.87
C ASP A 121 -18.39 13.41 21.68
N ASP A 122 -18.56 13.48 23.00
CA ASP A 122 -17.63 14.16 23.91
C ASP A 122 -16.23 13.52 23.89
N ALA A 123 -16.15 12.19 23.91
CA ALA A 123 -14.87 11.49 23.89
C ALA A 123 -14.09 11.74 22.59
N VAL A 124 -14.77 11.62 21.44
CA VAL A 124 -14.16 11.81 20.12
C VAL A 124 -13.80 13.28 19.87
N SER A 125 -14.73 14.20 20.12
CA SER A 125 -14.52 15.64 19.88
C SER A 125 -13.44 16.22 20.81
N GLY A 126 -13.24 15.65 22.00
CA GLY A 126 -12.18 16.03 22.92
C GLY A 126 -10.77 15.50 22.58
N HIS A 127 -10.57 14.82 21.44
CA HIS A 127 -9.24 14.36 21.00
C HIS A 127 -8.52 15.44 20.18
N GLU A 128 -7.21 15.60 20.40
CA GLU A 128 -6.37 16.62 19.73
C GLU A 128 -6.51 16.63 18.20
N TYR A 129 -6.57 15.44 17.57
CA TYR A 129 -6.78 15.35 16.13
C TYR A 129 -8.17 15.84 15.72
N ALA A 130 -9.22 15.48 16.45
CA ALA A 130 -10.59 15.92 16.16
C ALA A 130 -10.72 17.44 16.28
N ILE A 131 -10.18 18.03 17.35
CA ILE A 131 -10.12 19.48 17.58
C ILE A 131 -9.43 20.16 16.40
N SER A 132 -8.24 19.68 15.99
CA SER A 132 -7.48 20.26 14.87
C SER A 132 -8.22 20.19 13.52
N LYS A 133 -9.18 19.28 13.39
CA LYS A 133 -10.00 19.08 12.17
C LYS A 133 -11.40 19.68 12.29
N GLY A 134 -11.74 20.32 13.41
CA GLY A 134 -13.06 20.89 13.66
C GLY A 134 -14.18 19.84 13.77
N ILE A 135 -13.84 18.62 14.18
CA ILE A 135 -14.81 17.51 14.30
C ILE A 135 -15.52 17.64 15.64
N SER A 136 -16.85 17.80 15.60
CA SER A 136 -17.69 18.13 16.75
C SER A 136 -18.49 16.96 17.31
N HIS A 137 -18.50 15.81 16.63
CA HIS A 137 -19.20 14.60 17.05
C HIS A 137 -18.49 13.35 16.52
N ALA A 138 -18.89 12.18 17.01
CA ALA A 138 -18.16 10.93 16.84
C ALA A 138 -17.97 10.55 15.37
N GLY A 139 -18.96 10.83 14.51
CA GLY A 139 -18.86 10.55 13.08
C GLY A 139 -18.50 9.09 12.80
N GLY A 140 -19.07 8.17 13.58
CA GLY A 140 -18.78 6.74 13.53
C GLY A 140 -17.45 6.29 14.14
N ALA A 141 -16.60 7.18 14.61
CA ALA A 141 -15.36 6.86 15.32
C ALA A 141 -15.59 6.66 16.83
N GLY A 142 -14.56 6.18 17.52
CA GLY A 142 -14.46 6.19 18.97
C GLY A 142 -13.08 6.67 19.43
N ARG A 143 -12.84 6.67 20.74
CA ARG A 143 -11.54 6.96 21.36
C ARG A 143 -11.11 5.81 22.26
N ALA A 144 -9.85 5.43 22.18
CA ALA A 144 -9.29 4.36 22.99
C ALA A 144 -7.78 4.49 23.13
N VAL A 145 -7.23 3.90 24.19
CA VAL A 145 -5.79 3.66 24.31
C VAL A 145 -5.38 2.54 23.36
N VAL A 146 -4.38 2.77 22.51
CA VAL A 146 -3.91 1.82 21.49
C VAL A 146 -2.38 1.71 21.53
N SER A 147 -1.88 0.50 21.33
CA SER A 147 -0.45 0.24 21.17
C SER A 147 -0.17 -0.27 19.75
N GLY A 148 0.78 0.36 19.09
CA GLY A 148 1.17 0.03 17.73
C GLY A 148 2.56 0.53 17.39
N ARG A 149 3.17 -0.09 16.38
CA ARG A 149 4.51 0.28 15.92
C ARG A 149 4.60 1.73 15.44
N ILE A 150 3.51 2.26 14.89
CA ILE A 150 3.44 3.59 14.26
C ILE A 150 2.74 4.59 15.19
N VAL A 151 1.61 4.21 15.81
CA VAL A 151 0.88 5.11 16.73
C VAL A 151 1.58 5.29 18.08
N GLY A 152 2.52 4.41 18.44
CA GLY A 152 3.22 4.42 19.73
C GLY A 152 2.64 3.40 20.72
N GLN A 153 3.20 3.35 21.93
CA GLN A 153 2.74 2.46 23.00
C GLN A 153 1.77 3.18 23.94
N ASN A 154 0.64 2.56 24.29
CA ASN A 154 -0.41 3.12 25.13
C ASN A 154 -0.81 4.55 24.71
N ALA A 155 -0.87 4.80 23.41
CA ALA A 155 -1.20 6.10 22.87
C ALA A 155 -2.71 6.35 22.93
N ASP A 156 -3.11 7.56 23.31
CA ASP A 156 -4.49 8.00 23.16
C ASP A 156 -4.83 8.23 21.69
N CYS A 157 -5.75 7.43 21.17
CA CYS A 157 -6.07 7.40 19.76
C CYS A 157 -7.57 7.59 19.53
N LEU A 158 -7.88 8.35 18.47
CA LEU A 158 -9.12 8.10 17.75
C LEU A 158 -9.02 6.75 17.07
N VAL A 159 -10.11 5.98 17.13
CA VAL A 159 -10.24 4.67 16.51
C VAL A 159 -11.41 4.70 15.54
N ILE A 160 -11.09 4.70 14.25
CA ILE A 160 -12.07 4.81 13.17
C ILE A 160 -12.36 3.42 12.62
N PRO A 161 -13.61 2.93 12.67
CA PRO A 161 -13.94 1.58 12.23
C PRO A 161 -13.87 1.44 10.71
N ILE A 162 -13.28 0.35 10.27
CA ILE A 162 -13.28 -0.08 8.87
C ILE A 162 -14.23 -1.26 8.77
N ARG A 163 -15.32 -1.08 8.02
CA ARG A 163 -16.44 -2.02 7.94
C ARG A 163 -16.59 -2.58 6.54
N ASN A 164 -17.11 -3.78 6.48
CA ASN A 164 -17.57 -4.37 5.24
C ASN A 164 -18.81 -3.61 4.75
N ILE A 165 -18.74 -3.08 3.53
CA ILE A 165 -19.75 -2.18 2.97
C ILE A 165 -21.13 -2.85 2.85
N GLU A 166 -21.16 -4.15 2.59
CA GLU A 166 -22.40 -4.92 2.38
C GLU A 166 -23.00 -5.41 3.71
N THR A 167 -22.17 -5.85 4.65
CA THR A 167 -22.62 -6.54 5.87
C THR A 167 -22.52 -5.69 7.14
N ASP A 168 -21.95 -4.49 7.03
CA ASP A 168 -21.60 -3.58 8.13
C ASP A 168 -20.66 -4.18 9.21
N LYS A 169 -20.17 -5.41 9.00
CA LYS A 169 -19.28 -6.09 9.95
C LYS A 169 -17.94 -5.37 10.04
N LEU A 170 -17.47 -5.16 11.27
CA LEU A 170 -16.15 -4.61 11.54
C LEU A 170 -15.05 -5.56 11.05
N VAL A 171 -14.15 -5.05 10.22
CA VAL A 171 -13.01 -5.81 9.66
C VAL A 171 -11.64 -5.23 10.05
N GLY A 172 -11.62 -4.00 10.57
CA GLY A 172 -10.41 -3.33 11.01
C GLY A 172 -10.67 -1.97 11.65
N LEU A 173 -9.61 -1.31 12.07
CA LEU A 173 -9.59 0.05 12.60
C LEU A 173 -8.47 0.84 11.93
N GLN A 174 -8.71 2.10 11.57
CA GLN A 174 -7.66 3.09 11.41
C GLN A 174 -7.55 3.89 12.72
N CYS A 175 -6.40 3.82 13.38
CA CYS A 175 -6.13 4.56 14.61
C CYS A 175 -5.34 5.83 14.29
N VAL A 176 -5.64 6.93 14.97
CA VAL A 176 -4.95 8.22 14.84
C VAL A 176 -4.57 8.72 16.22
N ASN A 177 -3.27 8.85 16.51
CA ASN A 177 -2.81 9.36 17.80
C ASN A 177 -2.90 10.90 17.87
N GLU A 178 -2.59 11.47 19.04
CA GLU A 178 -2.61 12.91 19.30
C GLU A 178 -1.76 13.74 18.31
N ARG A 179 -0.71 13.15 17.74
CA ARG A 179 0.16 13.81 16.74
C ARG A 179 -0.39 13.73 15.31
N GLY A 180 -1.58 13.15 15.12
CA GLY A 180 -2.17 12.90 13.81
C GLY A 180 -1.53 11.76 13.02
N VAL A 181 -0.64 10.98 13.65
CA VAL A 181 0.00 9.81 13.02
C VAL A 181 -1.00 8.67 12.97
N LYS A 182 -1.11 8.03 11.80
CA LYS A 182 -2.12 7.01 11.52
C LYS A 182 -1.52 5.61 11.43
N GLN A 183 -2.21 4.62 12.00
CA GLN A 183 -1.89 3.20 11.83
C GLN A 183 -3.17 2.39 11.65
N THR A 184 -3.14 1.43 10.72
CA THR A 184 -4.28 0.53 10.50
C THR A 184 -4.03 -0.84 11.12
N PHE A 185 -5.09 -1.42 11.68
CA PHE A 185 -5.15 -2.80 12.14
C PHE A 185 -6.33 -3.50 11.47
N GLY A 186 -6.13 -4.67 10.87
CA GLY A 186 -7.16 -5.42 10.15
C GLY A 186 -7.13 -5.15 8.65
N GLN A 187 -8.28 -5.28 7.98
CA GLN A 187 -8.36 -5.22 6.51
C GLN A 187 -8.93 -3.88 6.02
N VAL A 188 -8.25 -3.28 5.02
CA VAL A 188 -8.71 -2.06 4.33
C VAL A 188 -9.33 -2.38 2.97
N SER A 189 -8.66 -3.20 2.16
CA SER A 189 -9.00 -3.41 0.75
C SER A 189 -10.47 -3.81 0.58
N GLY A 190 -11.25 -2.99 -0.13
CA GLY A 190 -12.68 -3.19 -0.37
C GLY A 190 -13.60 -2.91 0.83
N HIS A 191 -13.08 -2.29 1.89
CA HIS A 191 -13.82 -1.96 3.11
C HIS A 191 -13.67 -0.46 3.39
N GLY A 192 -14.58 0.10 4.19
CA GLY A 192 -14.61 1.54 4.44
C GLY A 192 -15.51 1.92 5.61
N LEU A 193 -15.69 3.21 5.82
CA LEU A 193 -16.66 3.76 6.78
C LEU A 193 -17.59 4.69 6.04
N LEU A 194 -18.88 4.37 6.02
CA LEU A 194 -19.91 5.20 5.39
C LEU A 194 -20.57 6.09 6.44
N LEU A 195 -20.57 7.39 6.18
CA LEU A 195 -21.23 8.41 6.99
C LEU A 195 -22.45 8.93 6.24
N GLY A 196 -23.51 9.31 6.96
CA GLY A 196 -24.75 9.87 6.40
C GLY A 196 -25.92 8.88 6.36
N ASN A 197 -27.07 9.34 5.86
CA ASN A 197 -28.29 8.54 5.76
C ASN A 197 -28.35 7.74 4.45
N THR A 198 -27.94 6.48 4.52
CA THR A 198 -27.86 5.58 3.35
C THR A 198 -29.20 5.12 2.81
N LEU A 199 -30.30 5.37 3.54
CA LEU A 199 -31.66 5.04 3.10
C LEU A 199 -32.19 6.04 2.07
N ASP A 200 -31.66 7.26 2.05
CA ASP A 200 -32.04 8.27 1.05
C ASP A 200 -31.05 8.31 -0.11
N LYS A 201 -31.44 7.64 -1.19
CA LYS A 201 -30.66 7.55 -2.43
C LYS A 201 -30.60 8.86 -3.22
N ASN A 202 -31.37 9.87 -2.83
CA ASN A 202 -31.37 11.19 -3.49
C ASN A 202 -30.34 12.15 -2.90
N LEU A 203 -29.74 11.82 -1.75
CA LEU A 203 -28.63 12.58 -1.20
C LEU A 203 -27.44 12.56 -2.15
N HIS A 204 -26.51 13.49 -1.94
CA HIS A 204 -25.21 13.44 -2.62
C HIS A 204 -24.36 12.32 -2.03
N TRP A 205 -23.77 11.46 -2.87
CA TRP A 205 -22.88 10.39 -2.43
C TRP A 205 -21.44 10.64 -2.85
N PHE A 206 -20.53 10.51 -1.91
CA PHE A 206 -19.11 10.75 -2.09
C PHE A 206 -18.26 9.57 -1.63
N VAL A 207 -17.07 9.45 -2.19
CA VAL A 207 -15.99 8.63 -1.60
C VAL A 207 -14.76 9.52 -1.43
N ALA A 208 -14.22 9.58 -0.22
CA ALA A 208 -13.01 10.32 0.11
C ALA A 208 -11.95 9.40 0.69
N GLU A 209 -10.68 9.81 0.61
CA GLU A 209 -9.57 8.98 1.11
C GLU A 209 -9.61 8.80 2.63
N GLY A 210 -9.85 9.88 3.37
CA GLY A 210 -9.76 9.92 4.82
C GLY A 210 -11.11 10.11 5.52
N TRP A 211 -11.16 9.66 6.77
CA TRP A 211 -12.32 9.88 7.64
C TRP A 211 -12.63 11.36 7.87
N ALA A 212 -11.63 12.19 8.21
CA ALA A 212 -11.84 13.63 8.43
C ALA A 212 -12.39 14.34 7.17
N SER A 213 -11.91 13.97 5.97
CA SER A 213 -12.44 14.51 4.71
C SER A 213 -13.88 14.06 4.49
N SER A 214 -14.19 12.78 4.78
CA SER A 214 -15.55 12.25 4.67
C SER A 214 -16.52 12.94 5.64
N TYR A 215 -16.07 13.16 6.87
CA TYR A 215 -16.80 13.90 7.90
C TYR A 215 -17.08 15.33 7.44
N SER A 216 -16.06 16.04 6.97
CA SER A 216 -16.20 17.42 6.48
C SER A 216 -17.18 17.51 5.32
N MET A 217 -17.14 16.54 4.40
CA MET A 217 -18.12 16.48 3.32
C MET A 217 -19.55 16.35 3.85
N VAL A 218 -19.82 15.40 4.73
CA VAL A 218 -21.19 15.19 5.22
C VAL A 218 -21.66 16.35 6.09
N PHE A 219 -20.87 16.74 7.09
CA PHE A 219 -21.36 17.60 8.17
C PHE A 219 -21.00 19.07 7.99
N HIS A 220 -19.83 19.41 7.45
CA HIS A 220 -19.44 20.82 7.26
C HIS A 220 -19.98 21.39 5.95
N HIS A 221 -19.87 20.66 4.85
CA HIS A 221 -20.27 21.15 3.53
C HIS A 221 -21.76 20.95 3.24
N TYR A 222 -22.33 19.83 3.66
CA TYR A 222 -23.72 19.46 3.34
C TYR A 222 -24.66 19.45 4.55
N GLY A 223 -24.18 19.78 5.76
CA GLY A 223 -25.03 19.91 6.95
C GLY A 223 -25.80 18.63 7.31
N GLY A 224 -25.23 17.45 7.02
CA GLY A 224 -25.86 16.14 7.20
C GLY A 224 -26.62 15.61 5.99
N ASN A 225 -26.81 16.42 4.93
CA ASN A 225 -27.55 16.05 3.72
C ASN A 225 -26.66 15.44 2.62
N ALA A 226 -25.76 14.54 3.02
CA ALA A 226 -24.92 13.78 2.10
C ALA A 226 -24.54 12.43 2.73
N CYS A 227 -24.13 11.49 1.88
CA CYS A 227 -23.41 10.30 2.28
C CYS A 227 -21.95 10.40 1.81
N CYS A 228 -21.00 10.03 2.66
CA CYS A 228 -19.60 9.95 2.25
C CYS A 228 -18.91 8.74 2.87
N ALA A 229 -18.25 7.94 2.04
CA ALA A 229 -17.42 6.85 2.51
C ALA A 229 -15.94 7.24 2.60
N ALA A 230 -15.32 6.92 3.74
CA ALA A 230 -13.88 6.93 3.89
C ALA A 230 -13.29 5.61 3.35
N SER A 231 -12.39 5.70 2.36
CA SER A 231 -11.73 4.54 1.75
C SER A 231 -10.46 4.10 2.46
N PHE A 232 -9.89 4.96 3.33
CA PHE A 232 -8.64 4.71 4.05
C PHE A 232 -7.42 4.45 3.13
N GLY A 233 -7.42 5.05 1.93
CA GLY A 233 -6.26 5.08 1.04
C GLY A 233 -6.63 5.31 -0.43
N LYS A 234 -5.74 5.99 -1.17
CA LYS A 234 -5.90 6.30 -2.60
C LYS A 234 -6.26 5.08 -3.45
N GLY A 235 -5.56 3.96 -3.23
CA GLY A 235 -5.78 2.71 -3.97
C GLY A 235 -7.10 1.99 -3.67
N ASN A 236 -7.87 2.44 -2.67
CA ASN A 236 -9.14 1.83 -2.28
C ASN A 236 -10.37 2.66 -2.68
N LEU A 237 -10.17 3.87 -3.24
CA LEU A 237 -11.26 4.79 -3.62
C LEU A 237 -12.23 4.14 -4.62
N ASP A 238 -11.70 3.65 -5.74
CA ASP A 238 -12.51 3.04 -6.80
C ASP A 238 -13.20 1.77 -6.32
N THR A 239 -12.48 0.92 -5.57
CA THR A 239 -13.04 -0.32 -5.03
C THR A 239 -14.21 -0.06 -4.08
N VAL A 240 -14.08 0.93 -3.19
CA VAL A 240 -15.16 1.32 -2.28
C VAL A 240 -16.34 1.92 -3.05
N ALA A 241 -16.08 2.77 -4.06
CA ALA A 241 -17.14 3.34 -4.90
C ALA A 241 -17.95 2.24 -5.62
N HIS A 242 -17.29 1.24 -6.21
CA HIS A 242 -17.97 0.11 -6.84
C HIS A 242 -18.83 -0.67 -5.85
N LYS A 243 -18.28 -0.99 -4.67
CA LYS A 243 -19.05 -1.71 -3.63
C LYS A 243 -20.24 -0.93 -3.11
N LEU A 244 -20.15 0.40 -3.02
CA LEU A 244 -21.28 1.24 -2.65
C LEU A 244 -22.36 1.25 -3.73
N ALA A 245 -21.95 1.31 -5.00
CA ALA A 245 -22.87 1.23 -6.13
C ALA A 245 -23.65 -0.09 -6.12
N GLU A 246 -22.97 -1.21 -5.85
CA GLU A 246 -23.59 -2.54 -5.74
C GLU A 246 -24.51 -2.66 -4.52
N ALA A 247 -24.06 -2.22 -3.34
CA ALA A 247 -24.78 -2.43 -2.09
C ALA A 247 -25.96 -1.47 -1.89
N TYR A 248 -25.84 -0.22 -2.31
CA TYR A 248 -26.83 0.83 -2.02
C TYR A 248 -27.55 1.37 -3.26
N ALA A 249 -26.93 1.22 -4.45
CA ALA A 249 -27.43 1.75 -5.72
C ALA A 249 -27.87 3.23 -5.65
N PRO A 250 -26.99 4.17 -5.22
CA PRO A 250 -27.25 5.59 -5.31
C PRO A 250 -27.29 6.07 -6.78
N ARG A 251 -27.86 7.25 -7.02
CA ARG A 251 -27.97 7.81 -8.39
C ARG A 251 -26.61 8.09 -9.03
N GLU A 252 -25.68 8.61 -8.25
CA GLU A 252 -24.32 8.98 -8.66
C GLU A 252 -23.41 8.86 -7.44
N ILE A 253 -22.13 8.54 -7.66
CA ILE A 253 -21.09 8.59 -6.63
C ILE A 253 -19.94 9.45 -7.14
N VAL A 254 -19.58 10.49 -6.38
CA VAL A 254 -18.46 11.37 -6.70
C VAL A 254 -17.22 10.95 -5.92
N ILE A 255 -16.14 10.60 -6.61
CA ILE A 255 -14.87 10.23 -5.99
C ILE A 255 -14.01 11.49 -5.81
N LEU A 256 -13.69 11.81 -4.56
CA LEU A 256 -12.86 12.95 -4.18
C LEU A 256 -11.39 12.54 -4.17
N ARG A 257 -10.70 12.81 -5.29
CA ARG A 257 -9.26 12.59 -5.41
C ARG A 257 -8.50 13.85 -5.01
N GLU A 258 -7.50 13.70 -4.15
CA GLU A 258 -6.53 14.77 -3.91
C GLU A 258 -5.71 14.99 -5.19
N ARG A 259 -5.42 16.25 -5.55
CA ARG A 259 -4.45 16.54 -6.61
C ARG A 259 -3.07 16.25 -6.06
N ASP A 260 -2.37 15.29 -6.65
CA ASP A 260 -0.94 15.12 -6.40
C ASP A 260 -0.24 16.40 -6.90
N ALA A 261 0.46 17.08 -5.99
CA ALA A 261 1.24 18.29 -6.27
C ALA A 261 2.54 17.94 -6.99
#